data_AF-A0A935W6G4-F1
#
_entry.id   AF-A0A935W6G4-F1
#
_cell.length_a   1.000
_cell.length_b   1.000
_cell.length_c   1.000
_cell.angle_alpha   90.00
_cell.angle_beta   90.00
_cell.angle_gamma   90.00
#
_symmetry.space_group_name_H-M   'P 1'
#
loop_
_entity.id
_entity.type
_entity.pdbx_description
1 polymer ?
#
loop_
_entity_poly.entity_id
_entity_poly.type
_entity_poly.pdbx_seq_one_letter_code
_entity_poly.pdbx_strand_id
1 'polypeptide(L)'
;MAELVTIARPYAEAVFRIALENKALAAWSERLSLLSAIAADKQMRSCIGNPELSATQKSALFKSLVGKVQEGGEANLIDVLATNERLSALPEIAELFEELKAAQEGVKEATIYSAFPVDDKQRKALIEDLEARFNTRLTAEVVVDQSLIGGVKIVVGDQVLDTSVRGQLESLRLALKN
;
A
#
# COMPACT_ATOMS: atom_id res chain seq x y z
N MET A 1 14.66 -7.21 -8.16
CA MET A 1 13.47 -6.48 -7.64
C MET A 1 12.25 -7.40 -7.63
N ALA A 2 11.87 -8.08 -8.73
CA ALA A 2 10.71 -8.98 -8.74
C ALA A 2 10.82 -10.24 -7.83
N GLU A 3 12.04 -10.70 -7.52
CA GLU A 3 12.23 -11.89 -6.68
C GLU A 3 11.88 -11.66 -5.22
N LEU A 4 12.09 -10.44 -4.69
CA LEU A 4 11.82 -10.12 -3.29
C LEU A 4 10.31 -9.97 -3.04
N VAL A 5 9.57 -9.29 -3.93
CA VAL A 5 8.09 -9.23 -3.92
C VAL A 5 7.47 -10.64 -3.90
N THR A 6 7.99 -11.55 -4.75
CA THR A 6 7.45 -12.91 -4.86
C THR A 6 7.67 -13.71 -3.58
N ILE A 7 8.80 -13.46 -2.91
CA ILE A 7 9.13 -14.09 -1.62
C ILE A 7 8.34 -13.44 -0.48
N ALA A 8 8.11 -12.13 -0.52
CA ALA A 8 7.42 -11.35 0.52
C ALA A 8 5.93 -11.70 0.63
N ARG A 9 5.27 -11.93 -0.50
CA ARG A 9 3.81 -12.17 -0.59
C ARG A 9 3.27 -13.27 0.37
N PRO A 10 3.79 -14.51 0.39
CA PRO A 10 3.29 -15.54 1.30
C PRO A 10 3.51 -15.19 2.78
N TYR A 11 4.56 -14.44 3.13
CA TYR A 11 4.77 -13.97 4.50
C TYR A 11 3.79 -12.87 4.87
N ALA A 12 3.57 -11.90 3.97
CA ALA A 12 2.61 -10.82 4.17
C ALA A 12 1.20 -11.39 4.36
N GLU A 13 0.79 -12.39 3.55
CA GLU A 13 -0.50 -13.07 3.70
C GLU A 13 -0.62 -13.86 5.01
N ALA A 14 0.45 -14.56 5.44
CA ALA A 14 0.44 -15.29 6.70
C ALA A 14 0.32 -14.35 7.91
N VAL A 15 1.09 -13.25 7.91
CA VAL A 15 1.02 -12.22 8.95
C VAL A 15 -0.35 -11.54 8.95
N PHE A 16 -0.87 -11.21 7.77
CA PHE A 16 -2.19 -10.65 7.60
C PHE A 16 -3.29 -11.55 8.16
N ARG A 17 -3.23 -12.87 7.88
CA ARG A 17 -4.19 -13.84 8.41
C ARG A 17 -4.15 -13.90 9.94
N ILE A 18 -2.96 -13.96 10.53
CA ILE A 18 -2.78 -13.95 12.00
C ILE A 18 -3.29 -12.64 12.59
N ALA A 19 -3.01 -11.49 11.95
CA ALA A 19 -3.46 -10.19 12.39
C ALA A 19 -4.99 -10.05 12.30
N LEU A 20 -5.60 -10.63 11.26
CA LEU A 20 -7.05 -10.68 11.05
C LEU A 20 -7.74 -11.53 12.11
N GLU A 21 -7.23 -12.73 12.38
CA GLU A 21 -7.76 -13.64 13.40
C GLU A 21 -7.72 -13.00 14.80
N ASN A 22 -6.64 -12.27 15.10
CA ASN A 22 -6.46 -11.59 16.39
C ASN A 22 -7.08 -10.18 16.44
N LYS A 23 -7.74 -9.72 15.37
CA LYS A 23 -8.24 -8.32 15.21
C LYS A 23 -7.19 -7.25 15.56
N ALA A 24 -5.93 -7.54 15.31
CA ALA A 24 -4.78 -6.72 15.68
C ALA A 24 -4.11 -6.04 14.47
N LEU A 25 -4.85 -5.84 13.38
CA LEU A 25 -4.35 -5.31 12.11
C LEU A 25 -3.64 -3.94 12.25
N ALA A 26 -4.21 -3.05 13.06
CA ALA A 26 -3.60 -1.73 13.31
C ALA A 26 -2.27 -1.84 14.05
N ALA A 27 -2.22 -2.66 15.11
CA ALA A 27 -1.00 -2.90 15.87
C ALA A 27 0.11 -3.53 15.01
N TRP A 28 -0.26 -4.49 14.15
CA TRP A 28 0.66 -5.11 13.20
C TRP A 28 1.15 -4.14 12.12
N SER A 29 0.29 -3.26 11.60
CA SER A 29 0.63 -2.21 10.63
C SER A 29 1.66 -1.23 11.21
N GLU A 30 1.44 -0.70 12.42
CA GLU A 30 2.42 0.17 13.09
C GLU A 30 3.75 -0.54 13.31
N ARG A 31 3.72 -1.83 13.68
CA ARG A 31 4.93 -2.60 13.91
C ARG A 31 5.72 -2.89 12.65
N LEU A 32 5.04 -3.30 11.59
CA LEU A 32 5.65 -3.56 10.29
C LEU A 32 6.23 -2.28 9.70
N SER A 33 5.57 -1.13 9.90
CA SER A 33 6.09 0.18 9.52
C SER A 33 7.37 0.54 10.29
N LEU A 34 7.42 0.26 11.60
CA LEU A 34 8.65 0.41 12.38
C LEU A 34 9.77 -0.51 11.89
N LEU A 35 9.46 -1.78 11.61
CA LEU A 35 10.42 -2.75 11.10
C LEU A 35 10.93 -2.38 9.70
N SER A 36 10.06 -1.88 8.83
CA SER A 36 10.44 -1.43 7.49
C SER A 36 11.31 -0.18 7.56
N ALA A 37 11.01 0.77 8.47
CA ALA A 37 11.84 1.94 8.69
C ALA A 37 13.25 1.56 9.16
N ILE A 38 13.35 0.61 10.10
CA ILE A 38 14.64 0.08 10.57
C ILE A 38 15.37 -0.66 9.44
N ALA A 39 14.67 -1.48 8.66
CA ALA A 39 15.25 -2.20 7.53
C ALA A 39 15.64 -1.28 6.36
N ALA A 40 15.01 -0.11 6.23
CA ALA A 40 15.32 0.89 5.22
C ALA A 40 16.57 1.72 5.55
N ASP A 41 16.95 1.78 6.83
CA ASP A 41 18.15 2.49 7.28
C ASP A 41 19.43 1.95 6.60
N LYS A 42 20.31 2.87 6.23
CA LYS A 42 21.52 2.55 5.44
C LYS A 42 22.50 1.66 6.20
N GLN A 43 22.62 1.83 7.51
CA GLN A 43 23.46 0.99 8.35
C GLN A 43 22.85 -0.41 8.45
N MET A 44 21.53 -0.50 8.61
CA MET A 44 20.84 -1.78 8.72
C MET A 44 20.85 -2.55 7.40
N ARG A 45 20.63 -1.90 6.25
CA ARG A 45 20.78 -2.53 4.93
C ARG A 45 22.17 -3.12 4.71
N SER A 46 23.20 -2.41 5.16
CA SER A 46 24.59 -2.87 5.07
C SER A 46 24.83 -4.10 5.95
N CYS A 47 24.25 -4.13 7.15
CA CYS A 47 24.30 -5.29 8.05
C CYS A 47 23.50 -6.49 7.50
N ILE A 48 22.32 -6.25 6.92
CA ILE A 48 21.47 -7.29 6.34
C ILE A 48 22.16 -7.96 5.16
N GLY A 49 22.76 -7.16 4.27
CA GLY A 49 23.50 -7.63 3.10
C GLY A 49 24.89 -8.19 3.42
N ASN A 50 25.36 -8.11 4.67
CA ASN A 50 26.66 -8.68 5.04
C ASN A 50 26.54 -10.19 5.33
N PRO A 51 27.21 -11.07 4.56
CA PRO A 51 27.19 -12.51 4.79
C PRO A 51 27.99 -12.96 6.03
N GLU A 52 28.82 -12.09 6.62
CA GLU A 52 29.60 -12.42 7.83
C GLU A 52 28.75 -12.42 9.11
N LEU A 53 27.58 -11.80 9.08
CA LEU A 53 26.67 -11.74 10.22
C LEU A 53 25.71 -12.94 10.20
N SER A 54 25.73 -13.73 11.27
CA SER A 54 24.82 -14.87 11.40
C SER A 54 23.36 -14.42 11.55
N ALA A 55 22.42 -15.25 11.11
CA ALA A 55 20.98 -15.02 11.24
C ALA A 55 20.58 -14.64 12.67
N THR A 56 21.20 -15.27 13.67
CA THR A 56 20.95 -15.03 15.10
C THR A 56 21.44 -13.66 15.57
N GLN A 57 22.56 -13.16 15.04
CA GLN A 57 23.04 -11.81 15.36
C GLN A 57 22.16 -10.75 14.71
N LYS A 58 21.75 -10.97 13.44
CA LYS A 58 20.82 -10.08 12.74
C LYS A 58 19.47 -10.00 13.46
N SER A 59 18.90 -11.14 13.87
CA SER A 59 17.64 -11.18 14.60
C SER A 59 17.75 -10.52 15.99
N ALA A 60 18.86 -10.72 16.70
CA ALA A 60 19.11 -10.07 17.98
C ALA A 60 19.19 -8.54 17.83
N LEU A 61 19.91 -8.03 16.82
CA LEU A 61 19.99 -6.59 16.54
C LEU A 61 18.62 -5.99 16.23
N PHE A 62 17.81 -6.66 15.39
CA PHE A 62 16.45 -6.24 15.11
C PHE A 62 15.57 -6.22 16.37
N LYS A 63 15.64 -7.27 17.19
CA LYS A 63 14.89 -7.36 18.45
C LYS A 63 15.32 -6.28 19.46
N SER A 64 16.61 -5.95 19.51
CA SER A 64 17.15 -4.87 20.35
C SER A 64 16.70 -3.48 19.90
N LEU A 65 16.68 -3.22 18.59
CA LEU A 65 16.28 -1.92 18.04
C LEU A 65 14.78 -1.64 18.22
N VAL A 66 13.93 -2.66 18.10
CA VAL A 66 12.49 -2.50 18.31
C VAL A 66 12.14 -2.50 19.80
N GLY A 67 13.03 -2.96 20.69
CA GLY A 67 13.00 -2.80 22.15
C GLY A 67 11.85 -3.47 22.91
N LYS A 68 10.74 -3.81 22.24
CA LYS A 68 9.50 -4.35 22.83
C LYS A 68 8.94 -5.59 22.10
N VAL A 69 9.69 -6.22 21.20
CA VAL A 69 9.23 -7.40 20.42
C VAL A 69 9.50 -8.70 21.16
N GLN A 70 9.28 -8.74 22.47
CA GLN A 70 9.68 -9.89 23.26
C GLN A 70 8.57 -10.94 23.40
N GLU A 71 7.30 -10.62 23.15
CA GLU A 71 6.20 -11.54 23.53
C GLU A 71 5.06 -11.71 22.50
N GLY A 72 5.33 -11.52 21.20
CA GLY A 72 4.30 -11.62 20.15
C GLY A 72 4.71 -12.39 18.88
N GLY A 73 3.75 -12.63 17.99
CA GLY A 73 3.98 -13.26 16.68
C GLY A 73 4.99 -12.51 15.80
N GLU A 74 5.26 -11.24 16.10
CA GLU A 74 6.26 -10.40 15.45
C GLU A 74 7.68 -10.91 15.70
N ALA A 75 7.96 -11.44 16.89
CA ALA A 75 9.27 -12.00 17.24
C ALA A 75 9.57 -13.23 16.39
N ASN A 76 8.55 -14.09 16.20
CA ASN A 76 8.63 -15.24 15.32
C ASN A 76 8.79 -14.83 13.86
N LEU A 77 8.11 -13.78 13.40
CA LEU A 77 8.29 -13.26 12.05
C LEU A 77 9.74 -12.83 11.81
N ILE A 78 10.33 -12.06 12.73
CA ILE A 78 11.74 -11.63 12.63
C ILE A 78 12.67 -12.84 12.64
N ASP A 79 12.41 -13.85 13.47
CA ASP A 79 13.22 -15.06 13.57
C ASP A 79 13.19 -15.89 12.28
N VAL A 80 11.99 -16.07 11.70
CA VAL A 80 11.80 -16.77 10.42
C VAL A 80 12.46 -16.00 9.27
N LEU A 81 12.31 -14.68 9.22
CA LEU A 81 12.93 -13.85 8.19
C LEU A 81 14.46 -13.81 8.32
N ALA A 82 14.99 -13.79 9.54
CA ALA A 82 16.41 -13.85 9.79
C ALA A 82 17.01 -15.22 9.43
N THR A 83 16.34 -16.31 9.81
CA THR A 83 16.78 -17.68 9.50
C THR A 83 16.81 -17.95 8.00
N ASN A 84 15.89 -17.35 7.24
CA ASN A 84 15.85 -17.47 5.79
C ASN A 84 16.69 -16.41 5.05
N GLU A 85 17.45 -15.56 5.76
CA GLU A 85 18.21 -14.44 5.19
C GLU A 85 17.36 -13.45 4.37
N ARG A 86 16.06 -13.38 4.66
CA ARG A 86 15.03 -12.61 3.92
C ARG A 86 14.68 -11.27 4.57
N LEU A 87 15.51 -10.78 5.50
CA LEU A 87 15.29 -9.50 6.17
C LEU A 87 15.24 -8.31 5.19
N SER A 88 15.86 -8.44 4.02
CA SER A 88 15.81 -7.46 2.93
C SER A 88 14.41 -7.23 2.38
N ALA A 89 13.50 -8.21 2.53
CA ALA A 89 12.12 -8.16 2.03
C ALA A 89 11.14 -7.52 3.03
N LEU A 90 11.58 -7.18 4.26
CA LEU A 90 10.76 -6.48 5.25
C LEU A 90 10.02 -5.24 4.73
N PRO A 91 10.66 -4.32 3.99
CA PRO A 91 9.95 -3.16 3.42
C PRO A 91 8.83 -3.58 2.47
N GLU A 92 9.06 -4.58 1.62
CA GLU A 92 8.03 -5.09 0.70
C GLU A 92 6.92 -5.84 1.43
N ILE A 93 7.23 -6.57 2.51
CA ILE A 93 6.22 -7.22 3.37
C ILE A 93 5.32 -6.16 4.03
N ALA A 94 5.89 -5.05 4.49
CA ALA A 94 5.13 -3.97 5.11
C ALA A 94 4.19 -3.30 4.09
N GLU A 95 4.68 -3.02 2.89
CA GLU A 95 3.89 -2.45 1.79
C GLU A 95 2.73 -3.37 1.39
N LEU A 96 3.01 -4.66 1.15
CA LEU A 96 1.99 -5.67 0.84
C LEU A 96 0.97 -5.85 1.98
N PHE A 97 1.40 -5.75 3.24
CA PHE A 97 0.48 -5.81 4.38
C PHE A 97 -0.46 -4.60 4.42
N GLU A 98 0.04 -3.40 4.12
CA GLU A 98 -0.80 -2.21 4.02
C GLU A 98 -1.80 -2.33 2.86
N GLU A 99 -1.38 -2.85 1.71
CA GLU A 99 -2.29 -3.15 0.59
C GLU A 99 -3.38 -4.15 0.99
N LEU A 100 -3.02 -5.25 1.68
CA LEU A 100 -3.97 -6.25 2.14
C LEU A 100 -4.94 -5.69 3.19
N LYS A 101 -4.44 -4.87 4.12
CA LYS A 101 -5.23 -4.16 5.11
C LYS A 101 -6.19 -3.19 4.44
N ALA A 102 -5.72 -2.39 3.48
CA ALA A 102 -6.56 -1.47 2.71
C ALA A 102 -7.64 -2.24 1.93
N ALA A 103 -7.28 -3.36 1.28
CA ALA A 103 -8.24 -4.21 0.58
C ALA A 103 -9.31 -4.79 1.52
N GLN A 104 -8.95 -5.17 2.74
CA GLN A 104 -9.87 -5.74 3.73
C GLN A 104 -10.69 -4.72 4.51
N GLU A 105 -10.14 -3.52 4.77
CA GLU A 105 -10.93 -2.36 5.22
C GLU A 105 -11.86 -1.85 4.11
N GLY A 106 -11.70 -2.35 2.88
CA GLY A 106 -12.44 -1.88 1.73
C GLY A 106 -12.12 -0.41 1.49
N VAL A 107 -10.83 -0.08 1.42
CA VAL A 107 -10.36 1.23 0.97
C VAL A 107 -9.98 1.07 -0.49
N LYS A 108 -10.85 1.52 -1.40
CA LYS A 108 -10.52 1.57 -2.83
C LYS A 108 -9.81 2.88 -3.13
N GLU A 109 -8.68 2.80 -3.81
CA GLU A 109 -8.00 3.99 -4.32
C GLU A 109 -8.74 4.52 -5.56
N ALA A 110 -9.08 5.80 -5.53
CA ALA A 110 -9.70 6.52 -6.62
C ALA A 110 -8.77 7.65 -7.08
N THR A 111 -8.24 7.57 -8.29
CA THR A 111 -7.49 8.66 -8.91
C THR A 111 -8.44 9.57 -9.67
N ILE A 112 -8.62 10.80 -9.18
CA ILE A 112 -9.44 11.84 -9.79
C ILE A 112 -8.54 12.74 -10.62
N TYR A 113 -8.59 12.60 -11.94
CA TYR A 113 -7.97 13.53 -12.88
C TYR A 113 -8.90 14.71 -13.13
N SER A 114 -8.48 15.90 -12.74
CA SER A 114 -9.25 17.13 -12.92
C SER A 114 -8.48 18.13 -13.77
N ALA A 115 -9.20 18.79 -14.69
CA ALA A 115 -8.65 19.90 -15.50
C ALA A 115 -8.24 21.11 -14.64
N PHE A 116 -8.89 21.28 -13.49
CA PHE A 116 -8.69 22.39 -12.57
C PHE A 116 -8.36 21.89 -11.16
N PRO A 117 -7.59 22.66 -10.37
CA PRO A 117 -7.40 22.36 -8.95
C PRO A 117 -8.78 22.28 -8.27
N VAL A 118 -9.06 21.12 -7.69
CA VAL A 118 -10.32 20.84 -6.99
C VAL A 118 -10.20 21.38 -5.56
N ASP A 119 -11.18 22.17 -5.12
CA ASP A 119 -11.20 22.70 -3.75
C ASP A 119 -11.47 21.56 -2.73
N ASP A 120 -10.90 21.65 -1.53
CA ASP A 120 -11.07 20.63 -0.48
C ASP A 120 -12.54 20.30 -0.18
N LYS A 121 -13.44 21.29 -0.31
CA LYS A 121 -14.89 21.06 -0.17
C LYS A 121 -15.45 20.17 -1.27
N GLN A 122 -15.03 20.38 -2.51
CA GLN A 122 -15.46 19.56 -3.64
C GLN A 122 -14.86 18.16 -3.54
N ARG A 123 -13.59 18.04 -3.15
CA ARG A 123 -12.93 16.75 -2.91
C ARG A 123 -13.70 15.92 -1.88
N LYS A 124 -14.10 16.50 -0.76
CA LYS A 124 -14.91 15.78 0.25
C LYS A 124 -16.28 15.34 -0.27
N ALA A 125 -16.99 16.22 -0.99
CA ALA A 125 -18.28 15.86 -1.59
C ALA A 125 -18.16 14.74 -2.63
N LEU A 126 -17.09 14.75 -3.43
CA LEU A 126 -16.76 13.69 -4.39
C LEU A 126 -16.43 12.38 -3.68
N ILE A 127 -15.64 12.43 -2.60
CA ILE A 127 -15.35 11.23 -1.79
C ILE A 127 -16.64 10.67 -1.21
N GLU A 128 -17.51 11.48 -0.60
CA GLU A 128 -18.80 11.01 -0.05
C GLU A 128 -19.72 10.39 -1.13
N ASP A 129 -19.81 10.99 -2.32
CA ASP A 129 -20.63 10.43 -3.42
C ASP A 129 -20.04 9.11 -3.94
N LEU A 130 -18.71 9.03 -4.06
CA LEU A 130 -18.02 7.79 -4.44
C LEU A 130 -18.16 6.72 -3.36
N GLU A 131 -18.02 7.06 -2.07
CA GLU A 131 -18.21 6.14 -0.94
C GLU A 131 -19.65 5.61 -0.91
N ALA A 132 -20.65 6.45 -1.19
CA ALA A 132 -22.05 6.03 -1.32
C ALA A 132 -22.29 5.12 -2.54
N ARG A 133 -21.65 5.41 -3.69
CA ARG A 133 -21.77 4.63 -4.93
C ARG A 133 -21.10 3.26 -4.85
N PHE A 134 -19.94 3.19 -4.21
CA PHE A 134 -19.13 1.98 -4.11
C PHE A 134 -19.34 1.22 -2.80
N ASN A 135 -20.07 1.81 -1.84
CA ASN A 135 -20.41 1.23 -0.52
C ASN A 135 -19.16 0.70 0.22
N THR A 136 -18.08 1.45 0.11
CA THR A 136 -16.70 1.05 0.42
C THR A 136 -15.94 2.35 0.70
N ARG A 137 -15.04 2.39 1.67
CA ARG A 137 -14.24 3.60 1.93
C ARG A 137 -13.38 3.89 0.71
N LEU A 138 -13.20 5.16 0.34
CA LEU A 138 -12.36 5.51 -0.81
C LEU A 138 -11.32 6.53 -0.42
N THR A 139 -10.07 6.23 -0.76
CA THR A 139 -8.99 7.22 -0.72
C THR A 139 -8.91 7.85 -2.10
N ALA A 140 -9.38 9.09 -2.22
CA ALA A 140 -9.29 9.83 -3.48
C ALA A 140 -7.99 10.63 -3.58
N GLU A 141 -7.15 10.28 -4.55
CA GLU A 141 -5.98 11.06 -4.96
C GLU A 141 -6.39 11.98 -6.11
N VAL A 142 -6.17 13.29 -5.98
CA VAL A 142 -6.52 14.27 -7.01
C VAL A 142 -5.27 14.64 -7.80
N VAL A 143 -5.28 14.32 -9.09
CA VAL A 143 -4.22 14.68 -10.04
C VAL A 143 -4.75 15.79 -10.95
N VAL A 144 -4.07 16.93 -10.99
CA VAL A 144 -4.44 18.02 -11.90
C VAL A 144 -3.79 17.77 -13.25
N ASP A 145 -4.59 17.38 -14.24
CA ASP A 145 -4.13 17.19 -15.62
C ASP A 145 -4.69 18.29 -16.51
N GLN A 146 -3.83 19.25 -16.87
CA GLN A 146 -4.20 20.40 -17.70
C GLN A 146 -4.44 20.03 -19.19
N SER A 147 -4.20 18.77 -19.57
CA SER A 147 -4.52 18.27 -20.93
C SER A 147 -6.01 17.96 -21.07
N LEU A 148 -6.74 17.90 -19.96
CA LEU A 148 -8.21 17.87 -19.96
C LEU A 148 -8.72 19.28 -20.29
N ILE A 149 -9.33 19.42 -21.46
CA ILE A 149 -9.93 20.69 -21.95
C ILE A 149 -11.12 21.12 -21.06
N GLY A 150 -11.66 20.20 -20.26
CA GLY A 150 -12.67 20.46 -19.23
C GLY A 150 -13.32 19.16 -18.73
N GLY A 151 -13.76 19.16 -17.46
CA GLY A 151 -14.41 18.03 -16.78
C GLY A 151 -13.48 17.22 -15.87
N VAL A 152 -14.02 16.15 -15.29
CA VAL A 152 -13.32 15.28 -14.33
C VAL A 152 -13.34 13.85 -14.86
N LYS A 153 -12.18 13.20 -14.84
CA LYS A 153 -12.02 11.78 -15.11
C LYS A 153 -11.65 11.08 -13.81
N ILE A 154 -12.52 10.22 -13.31
CA ILE A 154 -12.33 9.47 -12.07
C ILE A 154 -11.96 8.04 -12.44
N VAL A 155 -10.87 7.53 -11.91
CA VAL A 155 -10.41 6.15 -12.10
C VAL A 155 -10.43 5.47 -10.73
N VAL A 156 -11.30 4.47 -10.54
CA VAL A 156 -11.42 3.70 -9.29
C VAL A 156 -11.04 2.26 -9.58
N GLY A 157 -9.79 1.89 -9.30
CA GLY A 157 -9.24 0.58 -9.68
C GLY A 157 -9.35 0.35 -11.20
N ASP A 158 -10.27 -0.52 -11.61
CA ASP A 158 -10.54 -0.86 -13.02
C ASP A 158 -11.69 -0.04 -13.66
N GLN A 159 -12.46 0.71 -12.85
CA GLN A 159 -13.59 1.49 -13.36
C GLN A 159 -13.17 2.93 -13.70
N VAL A 160 -13.44 3.34 -14.93
CA VAL A 160 -13.18 4.71 -15.41
C VAL A 160 -14.50 5.44 -15.60
N LEU A 161 -14.73 6.48 -14.82
CA LEU A 161 -15.80 7.46 -14.97
C LEU A 161 -15.24 8.69 -15.67
N ASP A 162 -15.46 8.79 -16.98
CA ASP A 162 -15.04 9.93 -17.77
C ASP A 162 -16.21 10.89 -17.99
N THR A 163 -16.21 12.03 -17.29
CA THR A 163 -17.14 13.14 -17.53
C THR A 163 -16.47 14.29 -18.29
N SER A 164 -15.34 14.01 -18.95
CA SER A 164 -14.54 15.03 -19.62
C SER A 164 -15.19 15.43 -20.94
N VAL A 165 -15.11 16.72 -21.27
CA VAL A 165 -15.59 17.28 -22.54
C VAL A 165 -14.90 16.61 -23.74
N ARG A 166 -13.65 16.19 -23.56
CA ARG A 166 -12.90 15.38 -24.53
C ARG A 166 -13.56 14.03 -24.81
N GLY A 167 -14.00 13.32 -23.77
CA GLY A 167 -14.69 12.03 -23.90
C GLY A 167 -15.99 12.16 -24.71
N GLN A 168 -16.79 13.20 -24.43
CA GLN A 168 -18.00 13.47 -25.21
C GLN A 168 -17.71 13.79 -26.68
N LEU A 169 -16.67 14.58 -26.96
CA LEU A 169 -16.24 14.88 -28.34
C LEU A 169 -15.72 13.65 -29.08
N GLU A 170 -14.96 12.77 -28.43
CA GLU A 170 -14.53 11.50 -29.01
C GLU A 170 -15.72 10.56 -29.27
N SER A 171 -16.66 10.43 -28.33
CA SER A 171 -17.88 9.64 -28.54
C SER A 171 -18.74 10.17 -29.69
N LEU A 172 -18.88 11.50 -29.82
CA LEU A 172 -19.58 12.11 -30.96
C LEU A 172 -18.84 11.86 -32.28
N ARG A 173 -17.50 11.98 -32.28
CA ARG A 173 -16.68 11.69 -33.46
C ARG A 173 -16.74 10.23 -33.89
N LEU A 174 -16.83 9.29 -32.93
CA LEU A 174 -17.05 7.87 -33.20
C LEU A 174 -18.46 7.60 -33.73
N ALA A 175 -19.48 8.25 -33.18
CA ALA A 175 -20.87 8.13 -33.64
C ALA A 175 -21.10 8.69 -35.05
N LEU A 176 -20.32 9.70 -35.46
CA LEU A 176 -20.38 10.30 -36.81
C LEU A 176 -19.53 9.55 -37.85
N LYS A 177 -18.75 8.54 -37.45
CA LYS A 177 -17.86 7.78 -38.33
C LYS A 177 -18.44 6.42 -38.76
N ASN A 178 -19.68 6.13 -38.35
CA ASN A 178 -20.51 5.03 -38.86
C ASN A 178 -21.64 5.58 -39.73
#